data_AF-W0AJZ8-F1
#
_entry.id   AF-W0AJZ8-F1
#
_cell.length_a   1.000
_cell.length_b   1.000
_cell.length_c   1.000
_cell.angle_alpha   90.00
_cell.angle_beta   90.00
_cell.angle_gamma   90.00
#
_symmetry.space_group_name_H-M   'P 1'
#
loop_
_entity.id
_entity.type
_entity.pdbx_description
1 polymer ?
#
loop_
_entity_poly.entity_id
_entity_poly.type
_entity_poly.pdbx_seq_one_letter_code
_entity_poly.pdbx_strand_id
1 'polypeptide(L)'
;MTGMKRFVSLLTVAVAIPMVQAPPAVAQSGERVVIVYGDDACPTSGTGEEIVVCARKPETERYRIPEELRSSNPSPASASWASRATSIEYVGRSGTDSCSPSGAGGWTGCYADLMRKAREEKKAAAAQRREEP
;
A
#
# COMPACT_ATOMS: atom_id res chain seq x y z
N MET A 1 34.55 14.49 -41.51
CA MET A 1 35.32 15.74 -41.32
C MET A 1 34.43 16.77 -40.65
N THR A 2 34.82 17.12 -39.43
CA THR A 2 34.20 17.99 -38.42
C THR A 2 34.07 19.45 -38.87
N GLY A 3 32.91 20.07 -38.62
CA GLY A 3 32.67 21.50 -38.81
C GLY A 3 32.05 22.12 -37.57
N MET A 4 32.90 22.48 -36.60
CA MET A 4 32.57 23.13 -35.33
C MET A 4 32.28 24.62 -35.58
N LYS A 5 31.04 25.08 -35.36
CA LYS A 5 30.72 26.53 -35.34
C LYS A 5 30.65 27.04 -33.91
N ARG A 6 31.64 27.86 -33.58
CA ARG A 6 31.86 28.57 -32.33
C ARG A 6 30.78 29.64 -32.15
N PHE A 7 30.06 29.60 -31.04
CA PHE A 7 29.35 30.76 -30.50
C PHE A 7 29.93 31.08 -29.12
N VAL A 8 30.69 32.18 -29.08
CA VAL A 8 31.14 32.87 -27.87
C VAL A 8 30.26 34.11 -27.72
N SER A 9 29.53 34.22 -26.62
CA SER A 9 29.07 35.48 -26.02
C SER A 9 28.62 35.16 -24.59
N LEU A 10 29.36 35.55 -23.55
CA LEU A 10 29.44 36.85 -22.88
C LEU A 10 28.16 37.30 -22.16
N LEU A 11 28.34 37.55 -20.86
CA LEU A 11 27.59 38.42 -19.95
C LEU A 11 26.32 37.84 -19.27
N THR A 12 26.43 37.52 -17.97
CA THR A 12 25.87 38.30 -16.84
C THR A 12 26.17 37.56 -15.53
N VAL A 13 26.99 38.16 -14.67
CA VAL A 13 27.18 37.72 -13.28
C VAL A 13 26.04 38.29 -12.44
N ALA A 14 25.08 37.45 -12.06
CA ALA A 14 24.12 37.76 -11.02
C ALA A 14 24.69 37.30 -9.67
N VAL A 15 25.04 38.25 -8.81
CA VAL A 15 25.42 37.96 -7.41
C VAL A 15 24.16 37.55 -6.67
N ALA A 16 23.99 36.25 -6.44
CA ALA A 16 22.96 35.70 -5.57
C ALA A 16 23.46 35.72 -4.11
N ILE A 17 22.79 36.48 -3.26
CA ILE A 17 22.96 36.42 -1.80
C ILE A 17 22.42 35.06 -1.34
N PRO A 18 23.21 34.20 -0.67
CA PRO A 18 22.64 33.02 -0.04
C PRO A 18 21.85 33.47 1.19
N MET A 19 20.53 33.54 1.07
CA MET A 19 19.66 33.45 2.23
C MET A 19 19.87 32.06 2.82
N VAL A 20 20.58 32.00 3.96
CA VAL A 20 20.62 30.81 4.81
C VAL A 20 19.22 30.63 5.38
N GLN A 21 18.37 29.91 4.65
CA GLN A 21 17.14 29.36 5.21
C GLN A 21 17.57 28.17 6.08
N ALA A 22 17.46 28.33 7.40
CA ALA A 22 17.57 27.19 8.29
C ALA A 22 16.49 26.17 7.88
N PRO A 23 16.83 24.88 7.68
CA PRO A 23 15.82 23.88 7.34
C PRO A 23 14.80 23.80 8.48
N PRO A 24 13.49 23.74 8.21
CA PRO A 24 12.45 23.64 9.25
C PRO A 24 12.58 22.37 10.12
N ALA A 25 13.46 21.44 9.75
CA ALA A 25 13.70 20.19 10.45
C ALA A 25 14.28 20.35 11.86
N VAL A 26 15.01 21.44 12.17
CA VAL A 26 15.66 21.61 13.49
C VAL A 26 14.71 22.09 14.59
N ALA A 27 13.49 22.52 14.24
CA ALA A 27 12.46 22.96 15.20
C ALA A 27 11.43 21.87 15.55
N GLN A 28 11.50 20.71 14.90
CA GLN A 28 10.61 19.56 15.13
C GLN A 28 11.26 18.53 16.09
N SER A 29 12.45 18.82 16.63
CA SER A 29 13.27 17.89 17.40
C SER A 29 12.78 17.63 18.84
N GLY A 30 11.64 18.19 19.23
CA GLY A 30 11.06 18.06 20.57
C GLY A 30 9.61 17.61 20.61
N GLU A 31 9.06 17.06 19.53
CA GLU A 31 7.68 16.53 19.52
C GLU A 31 7.67 14.99 19.58
N ARG A 32 7.06 14.44 20.63
CA ARG A 32 6.88 13.00 20.80
C ARG A 32 5.41 12.65 20.83
N VAL A 33 4.98 11.85 19.85
CA VAL A 33 3.61 11.34 19.77
C VAL A 33 3.52 9.99 20.48
N VAL A 34 2.70 9.90 21.52
CA VAL A 34 2.49 8.65 22.30
C VAL A 34 1.03 8.24 22.20
N ILE A 35 0.77 6.95 21.98
CA ILE A 35 -0.59 6.40 22.00
C ILE A 35 -0.88 5.92 23.43
N VAL A 36 -1.94 6.45 24.02
CA VAL A 36 -2.37 6.17 25.40
C VAL A 36 -3.72 5.46 25.33
N TYR A 37 -3.93 4.45 26.17
CA TYR A 37 -5.16 3.66 26.17
C TYR A 37 -6.04 4.07 27.36
N GLY A 38 -7.33 4.28 27.09
CA GLY A 38 -8.31 4.67 28.11
C GLY A 38 -7.90 5.91 28.92
N ASP A 39 -7.88 5.71 30.24
CA ASP A 39 -7.57 6.73 31.23
C ASP A 39 -6.10 6.74 31.67
N ASP A 40 -5.22 6.01 30.95
CA ASP A 40 -3.79 6.03 31.21
C ASP A 40 -3.24 7.47 31.18
N ALA A 41 -2.26 7.75 32.03
CA ALA A 41 -1.65 9.07 32.12
C ALA A 41 -0.72 9.33 30.92
N CYS A 42 -0.86 10.49 30.29
CA CYS A 42 0.08 10.95 29.28
C CYS A 42 1.43 11.29 29.95
N PRO A 43 2.54 10.62 29.61
CA PRO A 43 3.82 10.90 30.25
C PRO A 43 4.28 12.32 29.88
N THR A 44 4.66 13.10 30.89
CA THR A 44 5.30 14.41 30.69
C THR A 44 6.80 14.22 30.59
N SER A 45 7.44 14.91 29.64
CA SER A 45 8.89 14.98 29.51
C SER A 45 9.49 15.57 30.80
N GLY A 46 10.37 14.80 31.46
CA GLY A 46 10.89 15.13 32.80
C GLY A 46 11.70 16.43 32.88
N THR A 47 12.06 17.04 31.74
CA THR A 47 12.84 18.29 31.63
C THR A 47 12.02 19.49 31.13
N GLY A 48 10.75 19.30 30.73
CA GLY A 48 9.87 20.39 30.28
C GLY A 48 10.20 21.03 28.92
N GLU A 49 11.20 20.50 28.21
CA GLU A 49 11.69 21.04 26.92
C GLU A 49 11.11 20.27 25.69
N GLU A 50 10.29 19.25 25.91
CA GLU A 50 9.72 18.37 24.88
C GLU A 50 8.18 18.35 24.97
N ILE A 51 7.51 18.64 23.85
CA ILE A 51 6.05 18.61 23.72
C ILE A 51 5.63 17.15 23.48
N VAL A 52 4.88 16.58 24.43
CA VAL A 52 4.32 15.22 24.28
C VAL A 52 2.85 15.32 23.86
N VAL A 53 2.54 14.83 22.66
CA VAL A 53 1.17 14.78 22.14
C VAL A 53 0.62 13.37 22.31
N CYS A 54 -0.41 13.23 23.14
CA CYS A 54 -1.03 11.94 23.43
C CYS A 54 -2.29 11.69 22.59
N ALA A 55 -2.23 10.70 21.70
CA ALA A 55 -3.39 10.19 21.00
C ALA A 55 -4.09 9.12 21.86
N ARG A 56 -5.32 9.39 22.33
CA ARG A 56 -6.07 8.41 23.12
C ARG A 56 -6.80 7.39 22.24
N LYS A 57 -6.64 6.11 22.55
CA LYS A 57 -7.45 4.99 22.03
C LYS A 57 -8.27 4.37 23.16
N PRO A 58 -9.44 3.75 22.89
CA PRO A 58 -10.24 3.12 23.94
C PRO A 58 -9.53 1.90 24.53
N GLU A 59 -9.84 1.56 25.79
CA GLU A 59 -9.27 0.40 26.52
C GLU A 59 -9.39 -0.92 25.76
N THR A 60 -10.50 -1.10 25.03
CA THR A 60 -10.78 -2.29 24.23
C THR A 60 -9.78 -2.51 23.10
N GLU A 61 -9.01 -1.49 22.72
CA GLU A 61 -8.02 -1.52 21.65
C GLU A 61 -6.61 -1.91 22.14
N ARG A 62 -6.38 -2.04 23.45
CA ARG A 62 -5.04 -2.36 23.98
C ARG A 62 -4.53 -3.74 23.52
N TYR A 63 -5.43 -4.72 23.38
CA TYR A 63 -5.10 -6.09 22.98
C TYR A 63 -5.78 -6.54 21.68
N ARG A 64 -6.60 -5.66 21.09
CA ARG A 64 -7.28 -5.95 19.83
C ARG A 64 -6.36 -5.59 18.66
N ILE A 65 -6.54 -6.28 17.54
CA ILE A 65 -5.88 -5.91 16.28
C ILE A 65 -6.27 -4.46 15.96
N PRO A 66 -5.29 -3.54 15.78
CA PRO A 66 -5.56 -2.14 15.46
C PRO A 66 -6.46 -1.99 14.24
N GLU A 67 -7.27 -0.92 14.20
CA GLU A 67 -8.28 -0.73 13.14
C GLU A 67 -7.67 -0.75 11.74
N GLU A 68 -6.50 -0.13 11.60
CA GLU A 68 -5.70 -0.07 10.39
C GLU A 68 -5.25 -1.44 9.86
N LEU A 69 -5.20 -2.47 10.72
CA LEU A 69 -4.84 -3.84 10.35
C LEU A 69 -6.05 -4.77 10.21
N ARG A 70 -7.27 -4.30 10.50
CA ARG A 70 -8.49 -5.10 10.34
C ARG A 70 -8.93 -5.21 8.90
N SER A 71 -8.63 -4.21 8.08
CA SER A 71 -8.76 -4.26 6.63
C SER A 71 -7.70 -5.21 6.08
N SER A 72 -7.96 -6.52 6.23
CA SER A 72 -7.19 -7.53 5.52
C SER A 72 -7.36 -7.30 4.02
N ASN A 73 -6.32 -6.76 3.37
CA ASN A 73 -6.26 -6.82 1.92
C ASN A 73 -6.27 -8.31 1.56
N PRO A 74 -7.22 -8.80 0.73
CA PRO A 74 -7.30 -10.21 0.41
C PRO A 74 -5.98 -10.64 -0.23
N SER A 75 -5.18 -11.39 0.53
CA SER A 75 -3.94 -11.97 0.06
C SER A 75 -4.17 -13.46 -0.18
N PRO A 76 -3.44 -14.09 -1.12
CA PRO A 76 -3.52 -15.53 -1.30
C PRO A 76 -3.22 -16.30 0.00
N ALA A 77 -2.45 -15.72 0.92
CA ALA A 77 -2.17 -16.31 2.23
C ALA A 77 -3.41 -16.40 3.13
N SER A 78 -4.33 -15.43 3.07
CA SER A 78 -5.55 -15.41 3.89
C SER A 78 -6.70 -16.27 3.36
N ALA A 79 -6.52 -16.96 2.23
CA ALA A 79 -7.54 -17.88 1.71
C ALA A 79 -7.81 -19.04 2.69
N SER A 80 -9.09 -19.32 2.93
CA SER A 80 -9.51 -20.40 3.84
C SER A 80 -8.95 -21.76 3.40
N TRP A 81 -8.70 -22.64 4.37
CA TRP A 81 -8.29 -24.02 4.07
C TRP A 81 -9.28 -24.72 3.13
N ALA A 82 -10.58 -24.52 3.33
CA ALA A 82 -11.62 -25.09 2.48
C ALA A 82 -11.47 -24.64 1.01
N SER A 83 -11.26 -23.34 0.77
CA SER A 83 -11.03 -22.81 -0.58
C SER A 83 -9.77 -23.40 -1.22
N ARG A 84 -8.72 -23.62 -0.43
CA ARG A 84 -7.49 -24.29 -0.89
C ARG A 84 -7.75 -25.76 -1.23
N ALA A 85 -8.47 -26.49 -0.38
CA ALA A 85 -8.79 -27.89 -0.61
C ALA A 85 -9.61 -28.08 -1.91
N THR A 86 -10.60 -27.24 -2.17
CA THR A 86 -11.37 -27.27 -3.44
C THR A 86 -10.48 -27.06 -4.66
N SER A 87 -9.44 -26.22 -4.57
CA SER A 87 -8.50 -26.04 -5.69
C SER A 87 -7.67 -27.29 -5.98
N ILE A 88 -7.41 -28.13 -4.98
CA ILE A 88 -6.66 -29.39 -5.12
C ILE A 88 -7.51 -30.44 -5.85
N GLU A 89 -8.83 -30.48 -5.63
CA GLU A 89 -9.74 -31.40 -6.33
C GLU A 89 -9.79 -31.16 -7.85
N TYR A 90 -9.51 -29.94 -8.28
CA TYR A 90 -9.47 -29.59 -9.70
C TYR A 90 -8.18 -30.08 -10.39
N VAL A 91 -7.12 -30.36 -9.62
CA VAL A 91 -5.85 -30.85 -10.16
C VAL A 91 -6.04 -32.27 -10.70
N GLY A 92 -5.92 -32.43 -12.02
CA GLY A 92 -6.08 -33.72 -12.71
C GLY A 92 -7.45 -33.95 -13.34
N ARG A 93 -8.41 -33.03 -13.20
CA ARG A 93 -9.68 -33.08 -13.94
C ARG A 93 -9.40 -32.90 -15.44
N SER A 94 -9.83 -33.84 -16.28
CA SER A 94 -9.71 -33.78 -17.74
C SER A 94 -11.08 -34.01 -18.40
N GLY A 95 -11.25 -33.53 -19.64
CA GLY A 95 -12.52 -33.61 -20.38
C GLY A 95 -13.22 -32.26 -20.56
N THR A 96 -14.51 -32.30 -20.94
CA THR A 96 -15.30 -31.08 -21.16
C THR A 96 -15.46 -30.31 -19.84
N ASP A 97 -15.43 -28.97 -19.90
CA ASP A 97 -15.45 -28.08 -18.72
C ASP A 97 -14.22 -28.20 -17.77
N SER A 98 -13.16 -28.92 -18.17
CA SER A 98 -11.88 -28.93 -17.46
C SER A 98 -10.89 -27.98 -18.12
N CYS A 99 -10.21 -27.11 -17.38
CA CYS A 99 -9.14 -26.26 -17.93
C CYS A 99 -7.82 -27.04 -18.13
N SER A 100 -7.89 -28.26 -18.66
CA SER A 100 -6.74 -29.16 -18.86
C SER A 100 -6.24 -29.14 -20.31
N PRO A 101 -4.92 -29.23 -20.55
CA PRO A 101 -4.37 -29.43 -21.90
C PRO A 101 -4.62 -30.85 -22.45
N SER A 102 -5.03 -31.79 -21.60
CA SER A 102 -5.35 -33.17 -21.97
C SER A 102 -6.85 -33.44 -21.85
N GLY A 103 -7.42 -34.14 -22.85
CA GLY A 103 -8.84 -34.52 -22.90
C GLY A 103 -9.68 -33.69 -23.87
N ALA A 104 -10.70 -34.32 -24.45
CA ALA A 104 -11.60 -33.67 -25.40
C ALA A 104 -12.45 -32.60 -24.71
N GLY A 105 -12.50 -31.40 -25.29
CA GLY A 105 -13.36 -30.31 -24.81
C GLY A 105 -12.81 -29.48 -23.64
N GLY A 106 -11.55 -29.67 -23.21
CA GLY A 106 -10.98 -28.88 -22.11
C GLY A 106 -10.85 -27.36 -22.39
N TRP A 107 -10.73 -27.00 -23.67
CA TRP A 107 -10.73 -25.59 -24.09
C TRP A 107 -11.98 -24.82 -23.63
N THR A 108 -13.12 -25.49 -23.47
CA THR A 108 -14.38 -24.86 -23.03
C THR A 108 -14.31 -24.36 -21.57
N GLY A 109 -13.69 -25.15 -20.68
CA GLY A 109 -13.49 -24.77 -19.28
C GLY A 109 -12.48 -23.63 -19.13
N CYS A 110 -11.39 -23.64 -19.91
CA CYS A 110 -10.41 -22.55 -19.93
C CYS A 110 -11.03 -21.23 -20.43
N TYR A 111 -11.85 -21.30 -21.48
CA TYR A 111 -12.57 -20.13 -21.98
C TYR A 111 -13.52 -19.55 -20.91
N ALA A 112 -14.30 -20.40 -20.24
CA ALA A 112 -15.18 -19.96 -19.15
C ALA A 112 -14.40 -19.32 -17.99
N ASP A 113 -13.25 -19.89 -17.65
CA ASP A 113 -12.35 -19.36 -16.60
C ASP A 113 -11.78 -17.98 -16.96
N LEU A 114 -11.30 -17.79 -18.19
CA LEU A 114 -10.85 -16.49 -18.70
C LEU A 114 -11.96 -15.44 -18.63
N MET A 115 -13.18 -15.81 -19.01
CA MET A 115 -14.34 -14.90 -18.95
C MET A 115 -14.72 -14.56 -17.51
N ARG A 116 -14.55 -15.48 -16.56
CA ARG A 116 -14.75 -15.22 -15.13
C ARG A 116 -13.70 -14.27 -14.58
N LYS A 117 -12.41 -14.52 -14.87
CA LYS A 117 -11.29 -13.65 -14.47
C LYS A 117 -11.46 -12.23 -15.01
N ALA A 118 -11.80 -12.07 -16.28
CA ALA A 118 -12.07 -10.76 -16.87
C ALA A 118 -13.24 -10.01 -16.18
N ARG A 119 -14.27 -10.72 -15.72
CA ARG A 119 -15.36 -10.13 -14.93
C ARG A 119 -14.93 -9.75 -13.53
N GLU A 120 -14.13 -10.59 -12.87
CA GLU A 120 -13.58 -10.34 -11.54
C GLU A 120 -12.65 -9.11 -11.57
N GLU A 121 -11.77 -9.01 -12.55
CA GLU A 121 -10.90 -7.84 -12.77
C GLU A 121 -11.72 -6.57 -12.97
N LYS A 122 -12.77 -6.60 -13.80
CA LYS A 122 -13.67 -5.45 -13.98
C LYS A 122 -14.37 -5.03 -12.69
N LYS A 123 -14.81 -5.99 -11.87
CA LYS A 123 -15.42 -5.71 -10.55
C LYS A 123 -14.40 -5.12 -9.59
N ALA A 124 -13.20 -5.68 -9.52
CA ALA A 124 -12.12 -5.16 -8.68
C ALA A 124 -11.74 -3.73 -9.08
N ALA A 125 -11.57 -3.46 -10.39
CA ALA A 125 -11.30 -2.12 -10.89
C ALA A 125 -12.44 -1.13 -10.60
N ALA A 126 -13.70 -1.58 -10.65
CA ALA A 126 -14.84 -0.75 -10.28
C ALA A 126 -14.91 -0.46 -8.77
N ALA A 127 -14.52 -1.41 -7.92
CA ALA A 127 -14.39 -1.22 -6.48
C ALA A 127 -13.25 -0.26 -6.15
N GLN A 128 -12.08 -0.41 -6.78
CA GLN A 128 -10.94 0.50 -6.63
C GLN A 128 -11.30 1.93 -6.98
N ARG A 129 -11.99 2.16 -8.11
CA ARG A 129 -12.48 3.49 -8.49
C ARG A 129 -13.50 4.11 -7.52
N ARG A 130 -14.16 3.30 -6.70
CA ARG A 130 -15.10 3.77 -5.68
C ARG A 130 -14.40 4.13 -4.37
N GLU A 131 -13.26 3.50 -4.09
CA GLU A 131 -12.44 3.73 -2.90
C GLU A 131 -11.49 4.93 -3.07
N GLU A 132 -11.24 5.38 -4.30
CA GLU A 132 -10.46 6.59 -4.59
C GLU A 132 -11.28 7.84 -4.21
N PRO A 133 -10.83 8.67 -3.25
CA PRO A 133 -11.58 9.81 -2.71
C PRO A 133 -11.72 10.99 -3.67
#